data_AF-A0A9E0L508-F1
#
_entry.id   AF-A0A9E0L508-F1
#
_cell.length_a   1.000
_cell.length_b   1.000
_cell.length_c   1.000
_cell.angle_alpha   90.00
_cell.angle_beta   90.00
_cell.angle_gamma   90.00
#
_symmetry.space_group_name_H-M   'P 1'
#
loop_
_entity.id
_entity.type
_entity.pdbx_description
1 polymer ?
#
loop_
_entity_poly.entity_id
_entity_poly.type
_entity_poly.pdbx_seq_one_letter_code
_entity_poly.pdbx_strand_id
1 'polypeptide(L)'
;MNEDKDIGPKALPKIRTMQSDMGIASDHMPEKINIETIPEKELEVFSVMPKIESTPAQISVQPIEQQINNIPEQPFVSPKINELSRMPAPLPKNEPAPVQARAPQSLRTFSDDLSLALRRTQGSIITIALQEEERRNQMKPVAKRKDSFLVVISVGLITLALGAIFFVLSGKELPFTETTDVSTVSEKLLLPITVNNIKSISLDGKTRDSALSEVSTLLETTETGITGIIFTKTFGESNKLLSTTEFTSFFEIKTPGALARGFDSSFLFGTFKAENASPFFIFTAESFESALSGMLAWEENIVTDLYPFLNIKRESLGDQNFVFEDSVIENKDVRILTLPTGENIFYLVYPDGTIFIATDKNIVGEITEKISIEKLK
;
A
#
# COMPACT_ATOMS: atom_id res chain seq x y z
N MET A 1 -48.46 22.05 80.03
CA MET A 1 -47.09 22.40 80.45
C MET A 1 -46.17 21.89 79.35
N ASN A 2 -45.73 22.82 78.50
CA ASN A 2 -44.61 22.83 77.51
C ASN A 2 -44.45 21.63 76.55
N GLU A 3 -44.04 21.76 75.30
CA GLU A 3 -43.75 22.87 74.38
C GLU A 3 -43.59 22.23 73.00
N ASP A 4 -44.08 22.91 71.97
CA ASP A 4 -43.90 22.60 70.55
C ASP A 4 -42.42 22.51 70.15
N LYS A 5 -42.09 21.56 69.26
CA LYS A 5 -40.88 21.61 68.44
C LYS A 5 -41.24 21.48 66.97
N ASP A 6 -41.25 22.65 66.35
CA ASP A 6 -41.42 22.92 64.93
C ASP A 6 -40.18 22.48 64.11
N ILE A 7 -40.44 22.06 62.87
CA ILE A 7 -39.48 21.48 61.92
C ILE A 7 -39.15 22.55 60.87
N GLY A 8 -37.92 23.07 60.87
CA GLY A 8 -37.40 23.98 59.85
C GLY A 8 -36.36 23.33 58.92
N PRO A 9 -36.30 23.68 57.62
CA PRO A 9 -35.51 22.97 56.62
C PRO A 9 -34.01 23.34 56.59
N LYS A 10 -33.17 22.35 56.28
CA LYS A 10 -31.71 22.41 56.11
C LYS A 10 -31.27 23.35 54.97
N ALA A 11 -30.36 24.27 55.28
CA ALA A 11 -29.68 25.15 54.33
C ALA A 11 -28.44 24.48 53.70
N LEU A 12 -28.22 24.76 52.40
CA LEU A 12 -27.07 24.37 51.59
C LEU A 12 -25.80 25.22 51.90
N PRO A 13 -24.58 24.70 51.68
CA PRO A 13 -23.34 25.42 51.95
C PRO A 13 -22.97 26.45 50.86
N LYS A 14 -22.47 27.61 51.30
CA LYS A 14 -21.97 28.72 50.47
C LYS A 14 -20.61 28.40 49.83
N ILE A 15 -20.49 28.66 48.53
CA ILE A 15 -19.24 28.67 47.76
C ILE A 15 -18.46 29.95 48.08
N ARG A 16 -17.17 29.81 48.38
CA ARG A 16 -16.24 30.91 48.72
C ARG A 16 -15.39 31.25 47.49
N THR A 17 -15.64 32.41 46.90
CA THR A 17 -14.78 33.03 45.86
C THR A 17 -13.57 33.67 46.54
N MET A 18 -12.35 33.28 46.14
CA MET A 18 -11.12 33.99 46.51
C MET A 18 -10.70 34.87 45.33
N GLN A 19 -10.71 36.17 45.59
CA GLN A 19 -10.18 37.23 44.75
C GLN A 19 -8.93 37.72 45.47
N SER A 20 -7.76 37.54 44.87
CA SER A 20 -6.46 37.93 45.45
C SER A 20 -5.98 39.23 44.82
N ASP A 21 -5.60 40.13 45.73
CA ASP A 21 -5.14 41.49 45.51
C ASP A 21 -3.91 41.63 44.62
N MET A 22 -3.92 42.71 43.85
CA MET A 22 -2.84 43.19 42.99
C MET A 22 -2.05 44.25 43.75
N GLY A 23 -0.76 44.02 43.98
CA GLY A 23 0.17 44.96 44.60
C GLY A 23 1.46 45.06 43.77
N ILE A 24 1.79 46.28 43.36
CA ILE A 24 2.94 46.66 42.52
C ILE A 24 4.15 47.02 43.39
N ALA A 25 5.35 46.53 43.04
CA ALA A 25 6.67 47.15 43.26
C ALA A 25 7.71 46.39 42.39
N SER A 26 8.20 46.97 41.29
CA SER A 26 9.43 47.78 41.12
C SER A 26 10.76 47.00 41.15
N ASP A 27 11.49 47.17 40.05
CA ASP A 27 12.94 47.05 39.83
C ASP A 27 13.68 45.76 40.24
N HIS A 28 14.20 45.05 39.24
CA HIS A 28 15.63 44.66 39.19
C HIS A 28 16.02 44.24 37.76
N MET A 29 17.02 44.93 37.19
CA MET A 29 17.73 44.53 35.97
C MET A 29 18.62 43.32 36.26
N PRO A 30 18.84 42.39 35.31
CA PRO A 30 19.88 41.39 35.46
C PRO A 30 21.27 41.96 35.15
N GLU A 31 22.17 41.62 36.06
CA GLU A 31 23.59 41.92 36.15
C GLU A 31 24.39 41.29 34.99
N LYS A 32 25.38 42.03 34.49
CA LYS A 32 26.33 41.58 33.46
C LYS A 32 27.24 40.49 34.04
N ILE A 33 27.26 39.32 33.42
CA ILE A 33 28.22 38.26 33.74
C ILE A 33 29.57 38.63 33.13
N ASN A 34 30.55 38.83 34.01
CA ASN A 34 31.95 39.09 33.70
C ASN A 34 32.66 37.77 33.36
N ILE A 35 33.33 37.70 32.20
CA ILE A 35 34.18 36.55 31.81
C ILE A 35 35.60 36.92 32.19
N GLU A 36 36.08 36.38 33.31
CA GLU A 36 37.48 36.42 33.70
C GLU A 36 38.02 34.99 33.86
N THR A 37 38.95 34.66 32.97
CA THR A 37 40.18 33.87 33.18
C THR A 37 40.10 32.53 33.95
N ILE A 38 40.27 31.43 33.21
CA ILE A 38 40.77 30.14 33.74
C ILE A 38 42.13 29.85 33.04
N PRO A 39 43.18 29.46 33.79
CA PRO A 39 44.56 29.43 33.29
C PRO A 39 44.90 28.16 32.49
N GLU A 40 45.73 28.33 31.46
CA GLU A 40 46.56 27.28 30.86
C GLU A 40 47.61 26.79 31.86
N LYS A 41 47.59 25.49 32.19
CA LYS A 41 48.78 24.67 32.48
C LYS A 41 48.38 23.22 32.76
N GLU A 42 48.65 22.33 31.82
CA GLU A 42 49.65 21.24 31.91
C GLU A 42 49.43 20.27 30.75
N LEU A 43 50.23 20.46 29.70
CA LEU A 43 50.77 19.34 28.94
C LEU A 43 51.68 18.56 29.89
N GLU A 44 51.48 17.25 30.03
CA GLU A 44 52.53 16.28 29.74
C GLU A 44 52.05 14.82 29.78
N VAL A 45 52.44 14.08 28.72
CA VAL A 45 52.80 12.66 28.71
C VAL A 45 51.68 11.63 28.88
N PHE A 46 51.23 11.06 27.76
CA PHE A 46 51.27 9.59 27.57
C PHE A 46 51.32 9.25 26.07
N SER A 47 52.55 9.01 25.60
CA SER A 47 52.85 8.33 24.35
C SER A 47 53.00 6.85 24.65
N VAL A 48 52.05 6.02 24.21
CA VAL A 48 52.30 4.60 23.86
C VAL A 48 51.26 4.17 22.82
N MET A 49 51.62 4.26 21.53
CA MET A 49 50.97 3.46 20.49
C MET A 49 51.57 2.05 20.51
N PRO A 50 50.78 0.96 20.49
CA PRO A 50 51.28 -0.32 20.05
C PRO A 50 51.30 -0.34 18.52
N LYS A 51 52.52 -0.42 17.98
CA LYS A 51 52.84 -0.73 16.59
C LYS A 51 52.41 -2.18 16.33
N ILE A 52 51.28 -2.40 15.66
CA ILE A 52 50.94 -3.72 15.14
C ILE A 52 51.72 -3.90 13.84
N GLU A 53 52.76 -4.71 13.97
CA GLU A 53 53.65 -5.16 12.92
C GLU A 53 52.88 -6.09 11.98
N SER A 54 52.67 -5.64 10.75
CA SER A 54 52.12 -6.43 9.65
C SER A 54 53.15 -7.47 9.20
N THR A 55 53.10 -8.65 9.81
CA THR A 55 53.76 -9.84 9.28
C THR A 55 52.82 -10.47 8.25
N PRO A 56 53.22 -10.62 6.97
CA PRO A 56 52.43 -11.35 6.01
C PRO A 56 52.63 -12.85 6.26
N ALA A 57 51.59 -13.52 6.74
CA ALA A 57 51.54 -14.98 6.74
C ALA A 57 51.51 -15.46 5.28
N GLN A 58 52.65 -15.97 4.79
CA GLN A 58 52.70 -16.79 3.58
C GLN A 58 51.97 -18.10 3.86
N ILE A 59 50.72 -18.20 3.41
CA ILE A 59 50.04 -19.49 3.28
C ILE A 59 50.44 -20.05 1.91
N SER A 60 51.31 -21.05 1.98
CA SER A 60 51.76 -21.90 0.88
C SER A 60 50.55 -22.60 0.23
N VAL A 61 50.26 -22.25 -1.02
CA VAL A 61 49.32 -22.99 -1.87
C VAL A 61 50.03 -24.27 -2.33
N GLN A 62 49.67 -25.43 -1.78
CA GLN A 62 50.02 -26.72 -2.37
C GLN A 62 48.93 -27.11 -3.40
N PRO A 63 49.28 -27.68 -4.57
CA PRO A 63 48.29 -28.12 -5.54
C PRO A 63 47.59 -29.39 -5.05
N ILE A 64 46.25 -29.35 -5.01
CA ILE A 64 45.43 -30.56 -4.86
C ILE A 64 45.35 -31.22 -6.24
N GLU A 65 46.37 -32.01 -6.58
CA GLU A 65 46.21 -33.12 -7.51
C GLU A 65 46.34 -34.42 -6.70
N GLN A 66 45.54 -35.41 -7.08
CA GLN A 66 45.46 -36.77 -6.53
C GLN A 66 44.51 -36.98 -5.34
N GLN A 67 43.20 -36.95 -5.60
CA GLN A 67 42.24 -37.94 -5.08
C GLN A 67 41.05 -38.08 -6.04
N ILE A 68 41.30 -38.64 -7.24
CA ILE A 68 40.27 -39.28 -8.05
C ILE A 68 40.78 -40.70 -8.27
N ASN A 69 40.40 -41.62 -7.40
CA ASN A 69 40.43 -43.06 -7.64
C ASN A 69 39.76 -43.73 -6.43
N ASN A 70 38.48 -44.03 -6.58
CA ASN A 70 37.78 -45.22 -6.08
C ASN A 70 36.27 -44.97 -6.07
N ILE A 71 35.65 -45.14 -7.25
CA ILE A 71 34.22 -45.41 -7.38
C ILE A 71 34.12 -46.71 -8.20
N PRO A 72 33.43 -47.76 -7.72
CA PRO A 72 33.30 -49.01 -8.48
C PRO A 72 32.40 -48.81 -9.70
N GLU A 73 32.89 -49.23 -10.87
CA GLU A 73 32.17 -49.28 -12.14
C GLU A 73 30.98 -50.26 -12.07
N GLN A 74 29.78 -49.77 -12.42
CA GLN A 74 28.62 -50.58 -12.77
C GLN A 74 28.53 -50.66 -14.30
N PRO A 75 28.45 -51.84 -14.92
CA PRO A 75 28.50 -51.97 -16.37
C PRO A 75 27.18 -51.53 -17.03
N PHE A 76 27.26 -50.52 -17.89
CA PHE A 76 26.21 -50.16 -18.84
C PHE A 76 26.13 -51.21 -19.96
N VAL A 77 25.00 -51.90 -20.05
CA VAL A 77 24.68 -52.81 -21.17
C VAL A 77 23.84 -52.05 -22.20
N SER A 78 24.36 -51.91 -23.41
CA SER A 78 23.65 -51.34 -24.57
C SER A 78 22.67 -52.35 -25.19
N PRO A 79 21.46 -51.95 -25.61
CA PRO A 79 20.64 -52.81 -26.44
C PRO A 79 21.01 -52.66 -27.92
N LYS A 80 21.27 -53.82 -28.54
CA LYS A 80 21.64 -54.03 -29.94
C LYS A 80 20.36 -54.07 -30.79
N ILE A 81 20.30 -53.24 -31.83
CA ILE A 81 19.30 -53.34 -32.89
C ILE A 81 19.72 -54.46 -33.84
N ASN A 82 18.81 -55.39 -34.17
CA ASN A 82 18.79 -56.04 -35.48
C ASN A 82 17.42 -56.68 -35.78
N GLU A 83 16.98 -56.42 -37.02
CA GLU A 83 15.81 -56.92 -37.71
C GLU A 83 15.77 -58.45 -37.85
N LEU A 84 14.57 -59.03 -37.97
CA LEU A 84 14.33 -60.14 -38.88
C LEU A 84 12.85 -60.20 -39.33
N SER A 85 12.67 -60.22 -40.65
CA SER A 85 11.42 -60.41 -41.40
C SER A 85 10.74 -61.77 -41.17
N ARG A 86 9.39 -61.85 -41.39
CA ARG A 86 8.68 -62.80 -42.29
C ARG A 86 7.14 -62.73 -42.11
N MET A 87 6.47 -62.11 -43.10
CA MET A 87 5.22 -62.44 -43.85
C MET A 87 4.00 -63.24 -43.26
N PRO A 88 2.81 -63.15 -43.91
CA PRO A 88 1.48 -62.98 -43.27
C PRO A 88 0.55 -64.20 -43.32
N ALA A 89 -0.59 -64.13 -42.62
CA ALA A 89 -1.73 -65.06 -42.75
C ALA A 89 -3.07 -64.36 -42.38
N PRO A 90 -4.27 -64.92 -42.66
CA PRO A 90 -5.10 -64.57 -43.83
C PRO A 90 -6.51 -64.06 -43.49
N LEU A 91 -7.17 -63.43 -44.48
CA LEU A 91 -8.60 -63.09 -44.49
C LEU A 91 -9.50 -64.33 -44.64
N PRO A 92 -10.74 -64.31 -44.08
CA PRO A 92 -11.90 -64.94 -44.69
C PRO A 92 -12.92 -63.92 -45.24
N LYS A 93 -13.61 -64.38 -46.28
CA LYS A 93 -14.49 -63.72 -47.26
C LYS A 93 -16.00 -63.89 -46.96
N ASN A 94 -16.79 -62.94 -47.48
CA ASN A 94 -18.17 -63.00 -48.02
C ASN A 94 -19.36 -63.23 -47.03
N GLU A 95 -20.55 -62.60 -47.10
CA GLU A 95 -21.31 -61.72 -48.05
C GLU A 95 -22.76 -61.56 -47.44
N PRO A 96 -23.73 -60.70 -47.85
CA PRO A 96 -23.82 -59.68 -48.93
C PRO A 96 -24.30 -58.25 -48.51
N ALA A 97 -24.15 -57.30 -49.44
CA ALA A 97 -25.03 -56.12 -49.62
C ALA A 97 -25.85 -56.35 -50.93
N PRO A 98 -27.05 -55.76 -51.17
CA PRO A 98 -27.22 -54.29 -51.25
C PRO A 98 -28.62 -53.72 -50.87
N VAL A 99 -28.65 -52.50 -50.33
CA VAL A 99 -29.78 -51.56 -50.49
C VAL A 99 -29.20 -50.17 -50.81
N GLN A 100 -29.64 -49.58 -51.92
CA GLN A 100 -29.17 -48.29 -52.42
C GLN A 100 -29.78 -47.08 -51.69
N ALA A 101 -28.99 -46.00 -51.72
CA ALA A 101 -29.38 -44.59 -51.78
C ALA A 101 -29.97 -43.90 -50.53
N ARG A 102 -29.14 -43.03 -49.93
CA ARG A 102 -29.53 -41.65 -49.60
C ARG A 102 -28.29 -40.75 -49.63
N ALA A 103 -28.29 -39.78 -50.52
CA ALA A 103 -27.35 -38.66 -50.47
C ALA A 103 -27.59 -37.87 -49.16
N PRO A 104 -26.53 -37.35 -48.50
CA PRO A 104 -26.72 -36.53 -47.32
C PRO A 104 -27.48 -35.25 -47.67
N GLN A 105 -28.53 -34.97 -46.91
CA GLN A 105 -29.29 -33.73 -47.02
C GLN A 105 -28.35 -32.54 -46.77
N SER A 106 -28.31 -31.61 -47.72
CA SER A 106 -27.63 -30.33 -47.57
C SER A 106 -28.23 -29.58 -46.38
N LEU A 107 -27.38 -29.12 -45.46
CA LEU A 107 -27.78 -28.24 -44.36
C LEU A 107 -28.54 -27.04 -44.92
N ARG A 108 -29.78 -26.86 -44.48
CA ARG A 108 -30.50 -25.59 -44.65
C ARG A 108 -29.75 -24.53 -43.89
N THR A 109 -29.27 -23.51 -44.58
CA THR A 109 -28.58 -22.39 -43.94
C THR A 109 -29.53 -21.21 -43.81
N PHE A 110 -29.32 -20.40 -42.79
CA PHE A 110 -30.06 -19.16 -42.55
C PHE A 110 -30.02 -18.20 -43.76
N SER A 111 -28.97 -18.31 -44.58
CA SER A 111 -28.82 -17.55 -45.83
C SER A 111 -29.87 -17.97 -46.88
N ASP A 112 -30.20 -19.25 -46.98
CA ASP A 112 -31.25 -19.74 -47.89
C ASP A 112 -32.63 -19.22 -47.46
N ASP A 113 -32.96 -19.27 -46.17
CA ASP A 113 -34.25 -18.76 -45.66
C ASP A 113 -34.38 -17.23 -45.82
N LEU A 114 -33.28 -16.48 -45.69
CA LEU A 114 -33.27 -15.04 -45.89
C LEU A 114 -33.46 -14.67 -47.37
N SER A 115 -32.87 -15.45 -48.29
CA SER A 115 -33.03 -15.26 -49.73
C SER A 115 -34.46 -15.59 -50.20
N LEU A 116 -35.13 -16.56 -49.56
CA LEU A 116 -36.52 -16.93 -49.82
C LEU A 116 -37.51 -15.88 -49.30
N ALA A 117 -37.22 -15.26 -48.14
CA ALA A 117 -38.02 -14.15 -47.61
C ALA A 117 -37.92 -12.89 -48.47
N LEU A 118 -36.71 -12.54 -48.94
CA LEU A 118 -36.50 -11.38 -49.82
C LEU A 118 -37.09 -11.56 -51.22
N ARG A 119 -37.12 -12.80 -51.75
CA ARG A 119 -37.80 -13.10 -53.02
C ARG A 119 -39.32 -12.95 -52.96
N ARG A 120 -39.93 -13.09 -51.78
CA ARG A 120 -41.39 -12.95 -51.58
C ARG A 120 -41.83 -11.48 -51.52
N THR A 121 -40.93 -10.55 -51.25
CA THR A 121 -41.17 -9.10 -51.12
C THR A 121 -40.63 -8.32 -52.33
N GLN A 122 -41.10 -8.65 -53.54
CA GLN A 122 -40.76 -7.97 -54.80
C GLN A 122 -41.28 -6.51 -54.94
N GLY A 123 -41.35 -5.72 -53.86
CA GLY A 123 -41.89 -4.37 -53.95
C GLY A 123 -41.38 -3.33 -52.95
N SER A 124 -40.41 -3.64 -52.08
CA SER A 124 -40.20 -2.76 -50.92
C SER A 124 -39.17 -1.63 -51.10
N ILE A 125 -38.07 -1.80 -51.85
CA ILE A 125 -36.99 -0.79 -51.81
C ILE A 125 -37.25 0.40 -52.76
N ILE A 126 -37.77 0.12 -53.96
CA ILE A 126 -38.06 1.17 -54.96
C ILE A 126 -39.25 2.04 -54.51
N THR A 127 -40.26 1.43 -53.88
CA THR A 127 -41.44 2.14 -53.38
C THR A 127 -41.11 3.03 -52.18
N ILE A 128 -40.22 2.57 -51.27
CA ILE A 128 -39.75 3.40 -50.14
C ILE A 128 -38.91 4.57 -50.67
N ALA A 129 -38.03 4.35 -51.64
CA ALA A 129 -37.22 5.42 -52.23
C ALA A 129 -38.09 6.46 -52.95
N LEU A 130 -39.11 6.02 -53.70
CA LEU A 130 -40.02 6.91 -54.42
C LEU A 130 -40.92 7.71 -53.46
N GLN A 131 -41.36 7.08 -52.36
CA GLN A 131 -42.22 7.70 -51.36
C GLN A 131 -41.47 8.69 -50.46
N GLU A 132 -40.16 8.47 -50.20
CA GLU A 132 -39.34 9.42 -49.45
C GLU A 132 -38.95 10.66 -50.30
N GLU A 133 -38.78 10.50 -51.61
CA GLU A 133 -38.55 11.62 -52.54
C GLU A 133 -39.80 12.52 -52.63
N GLU A 134 -40.98 11.93 -52.67
CA GLU A 134 -42.25 12.67 -52.70
C GLU A 134 -42.52 13.42 -51.39
N ARG A 135 -42.11 12.85 -50.24
CA ARG A 135 -42.16 13.54 -48.92
C ARG A 135 -41.18 14.72 -48.85
N ARG A 136 -40.02 14.61 -49.52
CA ARG A 136 -39.00 15.66 -49.53
C ARG A 136 -39.41 16.87 -50.37
N ASN A 137 -40.18 16.67 -51.43
CA ASN A 137 -40.65 17.75 -52.32
C ASN A 137 -41.88 18.53 -51.80
N GLN A 138 -42.55 18.06 -50.74
CA GLN A 138 -43.73 18.74 -50.17
C GLN A 138 -43.41 19.74 -49.04
N MET A 139 -42.15 19.91 -48.63
CA MET A 139 -41.77 20.90 -47.60
C MET A 139 -41.44 22.27 -48.23
N LYS A 140 -42.44 23.14 -48.32
CA LYS A 140 -42.26 24.58 -48.60
C LYS A 140 -41.66 25.32 -47.38
N PRO A 141 -40.92 26.43 -47.59
CA PRO A 141 -40.08 27.05 -46.55
C PRO A 141 -40.90 27.75 -45.47
N VAL A 142 -40.47 27.55 -44.22
CA VAL A 142 -41.06 28.13 -43.01
C VAL A 142 -40.87 29.65 -43.00
N ALA A 143 -41.97 30.34 -42.69
CA ALA A 143 -42.08 31.78 -42.57
C ALA A 143 -41.08 32.38 -41.57
N LYS A 144 -40.51 33.53 -41.98
CA LYS A 144 -39.56 34.38 -41.24
C LYS A 144 -40.18 34.83 -39.91
N ARG A 145 -39.65 34.32 -38.78
CA ARG A 145 -40.08 34.65 -37.40
C ARG A 145 -39.15 35.73 -36.82
N LYS A 146 -39.77 36.76 -36.23
CA LYS A 146 -39.20 38.04 -35.74
C LYS A 146 -38.01 37.86 -34.76
N ASP A 147 -36.91 38.58 -35.00
CA ASP A 147 -35.60 38.53 -34.32
C ASP A 147 -35.55 39.02 -32.85
N SER A 148 -36.65 38.97 -32.09
CA SER A 148 -36.66 39.48 -30.71
C SER A 148 -35.99 38.53 -29.69
N PHE A 149 -35.84 37.25 -30.03
CA PHE A 149 -35.25 36.25 -29.13
C PHE A 149 -33.71 36.36 -29.06
N LEU A 150 -33.06 36.74 -30.16
CA LEU A 150 -31.61 36.90 -30.25
C LEU A 150 -31.10 38.06 -29.38
N VAL A 151 -31.87 39.15 -29.28
CA VAL A 151 -31.53 40.32 -28.46
C VAL A 151 -31.60 40.00 -26.96
N VAL A 152 -32.57 39.19 -26.53
CA VAL A 152 -32.69 38.78 -25.12
C VAL A 152 -31.53 37.88 -24.71
N ILE A 153 -31.10 36.97 -25.60
CA ILE A 153 -29.92 36.13 -25.37
C ILE A 153 -28.64 36.96 -25.29
N SER A 154 -28.47 37.96 -26.17
CA SER A 154 -27.26 38.78 -26.16
C SER A 154 -27.15 39.62 -24.88
N VAL A 155 -28.26 40.17 -24.40
CA VAL A 155 -28.28 40.92 -23.13
C VAL A 155 -27.98 40.01 -21.94
N GLY A 156 -28.53 38.78 -21.93
CA GLY A 156 -28.25 37.79 -20.89
C GLY A 156 -26.78 37.33 -20.83
N LEU A 157 -26.13 37.18 -21.98
CA LEU A 157 -24.71 36.83 -22.04
C LEU A 157 -23.81 37.98 -21.55
N ILE A 158 -24.17 39.23 -21.86
CA ILE A 158 -23.41 40.41 -21.43
C ILE A 158 -23.52 40.58 -19.90
N THR A 159 -24.71 40.39 -19.32
CA THR A 159 -24.88 40.46 -17.86
C THR A 159 -24.15 39.32 -17.14
N LEU A 160 -24.12 38.11 -17.72
CA LEU A 160 -23.33 36.99 -17.19
C LEU A 160 -21.83 37.29 -17.21
N ALA A 161 -21.33 37.85 -18.32
CA ALA A 161 -19.91 38.20 -18.47
C ALA A 161 -19.48 39.30 -17.49
N LEU A 162 -20.30 40.34 -17.32
CA LEU A 162 -20.03 41.40 -16.33
C LEU A 162 -20.07 40.87 -14.89
N GLY A 163 -20.97 39.92 -14.60
CA GLY A 163 -21.02 39.24 -13.31
C GLY A 163 -19.75 38.43 -13.02
N ALA A 164 -19.26 37.68 -14.00
CA ALA A 164 -18.01 36.91 -13.88
C ALA A 164 -16.79 37.82 -13.64
N ILE A 165 -16.70 38.95 -14.36
CA ILE A 165 -15.62 39.92 -14.20
C ILE A 165 -15.68 40.59 -12.80
N PHE A 166 -16.87 41.01 -12.37
CA PHE A 166 -17.07 41.57 -11.02
C PHE A 166 -16.70 40.57 -9.92
N PHE A 167 -16.99 39.28 -10.14
CA PHE A 167 -16.68 38.21 -9.22
C PHE A 167 -15.17 37.96 -9.09
N VAL A 168 -14.43 37.89 -10.21
CA VAL A 168 -12.96 37.74 -10.21
C VAL A 168 -12.28 38.94 -9.53
N LEU A 169 -12.76 40.15 -9.77
CA LEU A 169 -12.22 41.37 -9.15
C LEU A 169 -12.55 41.49 -7.66
N SER A 170 -13.60 40.81 -7.17
CA SER A 170 -14.02 40.87 -5.77
C SER A 170 -13.17 40.00 -4.83
N GLY A 171 -12.20 39.21 -5.35
CA GLY A 171 -11.26 38.44 -4.55
C GLY A 171 -11.91 37.41 -3.60
N LYS A 172 -13.17 37.03 -3.86
CA LYS A 172 -13.90 36.05 -3.06
C LYS A 172 -13.59 34.66 -3.60
N GLU A 173 -12.98 33.84 -2.76
CA GLU A 173 -12.81 32.41 -3.02
C GLU A 173 -14.21 31.77 -3.16
N LEU A 174 -14.39 30.96 -4.19
CA LEU A 174 -15.66 30.25 -4.42
C LEU A 174 -15.94 29.34 -3.21
N PRO A 175 -17.15 29.35 -2.63
CA PRO A 175 -17.54 28.42 -1.57
C PRO A 175 -17.71 26.97 -2.06
N PHE A 176 -17.15 26.61 -3.21
CA PHE A 176 -17.10 25.26 -3.75
C PHE A 176 -15.65 24.88 -4.00
N THR A 177 -14.95 24.58 -2.90
CA THR A 177 -13.93 23.54 -2.88
C THR A 177 -14.26 22.61 -1.72
N GLU A 178 -15.46 22.05 -1.72
CA GLU A 178 -15.52 20.67 -1.26
C GLU A 178 -14.90 19.87 -2.40
N THR A 179 -13.69 19.38 -2.15
CA THR A 179 -13.07 18.30 -2.90
C THR A 179 -14.06 17.16 -2.96
N THR A 180 -14.90 17.15 -3.98
CA THR A 180 -15.62 15.94 -4.36
C THR A 180 -14.52 15.05 -4.90
N ASP A 181 -14.09 14.10 -4.08
CA ASP A 181 -13.35 12.93 -4.51
C ASP A 181 -13.97 12.46 -5.81
N VAL A 182 -13.23 12.67 -6.91
CA VAL A 182 -13.53 11.97 -8.15
C VAL A 182 -13.41 10.52 -7.75
N SER A 183 -14.53 9.79 -7.75
CA SER A 183 -14.55 8.33 -7.69
C SER A 183 -13.72 7.82 -8.86
N THR A 184 -12.42 7.73 -8.60
CA THR A 184 -11.53 6.79 -9.25
C THR A 184 -12.15 5.44 -9.00
N VAL A 185 -12.26 4.65 -10.06
CA VAL A 185 -12.66 3.25 -10.03
C VAL A 185 -12.06 2.62 -8.78
N SER A 186 -12.94 2.30 -7.82
CA SER A 186 -12.55 1.70 -6.55
C SER A 186 -11.99 0.32 -6.86
N GLU A 187 -10.70 0.27 -7.14
CA GLU A 187 -9.91 -0.92 -6.88
C GLU A 187 -10.14 -1.18 -5.38
N LYS A 188 -10.94 -2.20 -5.08
CA LYS A 188 -11.31 -2.55 -3.71
C LYS A 188 -10.00 -2.63 -2.91
N LEU A 189 -9.78 -1.67 -2.02
CA LEU A 189 -8.56 -1.61 -1.22
C LEU A 189 -8.56 -2.82 -0.28
N LEU A 190 -7.80 -3.86 -0.65
CA LEU A 190 -7.62 -5.06 0.15
C LEU A 190 -6.55 -4.78 1.20
N LEU A 191 -6.96 -4.19 2.33
CA LEU A 191 -6.10 -4.07 3.48
C LEU A 191 -6.10 -5.38 4.28
N PRO A 192 -4.95 -5.79 4.85
CA PRO A 192 -4.87 -6.95 5.74
C PRO A 192 -5.76 -6.85 6.99
N ILE A 193 -6.06 -5.63 7.43
CA ILE A 193 -6.95 -5.35 8.56
C ILE A 193 -7.88 -4.16 8.30
N THR A 194 -9.00 -4.12 9.03
CA THR A 194 -9.86 -2.93 9.08
C THR A 194 -9.18 -1.80 9.86
N VAL A 195 -9.18 -0.59 9.30
CA VAL A 195 -8.63 0.63 9.89
C VAL A 195 -9.73 1.67 10.15
N ASN A 196 -9.52 2.60 11.08
CA ASN A 196 -10.48 3.66 11.38
C ASN A 196 -10.44 4.77 10.33
N ASN A 197 -9.22 5.15 9.94
CA ASN A 197 -8.95 6.22 9.00
C ASN A 197 -7.93 5.75 7.95
N ILE A 198 -7.99 6.32 6.75
CA ILE A 198 -7.00 6.11 5.69
C ILE A 198 -6.44 7.46 5.29
N LYS A 199 -5.12 7.60 5.34
CA LYS A 199 -4.37 8.74 4.79
C LYS A 199 -3.56 8.26 3.59
N SER A 200 -3.42 9.11 2.58
CA SER A 200 -2.65 8.77 1.39
C SER A 200 -1.45 9.67 1.21
N ILE A 201 -0.35 9.09 0.72
CA ILE A 201 0.87 9.79 0.32
C ILE A 201 1.07 9.53 -1.17
N SER A 202 0.86 10.54 -2.02
CA SER A 202 1.26 10.46 -3.43
C SER A 202 2.77 10.57 -3.53
N LEU A 203 3.40 9.69 -4.32
CA LEU A 203 4.84 9.67 -4.59
C LEU A 203 5.21 10.36 -5.91
N ASP A 204 4.24 10.98 -6.58
CA ASP A 204 4.45 11.60 -7.89
C ASP A 204 5.37 12.82 -7.78
N GLY A 205 6.49 12.77 -8.51
CA GLY A 205 7.50 13.82 -8.49
C GLY A 205 8.25 13.98 -7.16
N LYS A 206 8.04 13.07 -6.18
CA LYS A 206 8.71 13.14 -4.88
C LYS A 206 10.00 12.32 -4.87
N THR A 207 10.99 12.85 -4.14
CA THR A 207 12.17 12.10 -3.73
C THR A 207 11.85 11.23 -2.52
N ARG A 208 12.71 10.25 -2.23
CA ARG A 208 12.66 9.43 -1.02
C ARG A 208 12.55 10.29 0.24
N ASP A 209 13.43 11.29 0.38
CA ASP A 209 13.48 12.14 1.57
C ASP A 209 12.24 13.02 1.74
N SER A 210 11.66 13.51 0.63
CA SER A 210 10.42 14.28 0.67
C SER A 210 9.24 13.40 1.11
N ALA A 211 9.17 12.16 0.64
CA ALA A 211 8.11 11.23 1.05
C ALA A 211 8.26 10.81 2.52
N LEU A 212 9.50 10.58 3.00
CA LEU A 212 9.76 10.25 4.40
C LEU A 212 9.40 11.42 5.34
N SER A 213 9.67 12.66 4.95
CA SER A 213 9.27 13.84 5.73
C SER A 213 7.74 13.94 5.91
N GLU A 214 6.99 13.58 4.88
CA GLU A 214 5.52 13.52 4.95
C GLU A 214 5.03 12.37 5.83
N VAL A 215 5.68 11.21 5.76
CA VAL A 215 5.44 10.12 6.72
C VAL A 215 5.62 10.63 8.14
N SER A 216 6.74 11.27 8.48
CA SER A 216 6.99 11.82 9.82
C SER A 216 5.90 12.81 10.25
N THR A 217 5.48 13.70 9.34
CA THR A 217 4.41 14.67 9.61
C THR A 217 3.07 13.98 9.89
N LEU A 218 2.78 12.89 9.18
CA LEU A 218 1.58 12.08 9.41
C LEU A 218 1.63 11.31 10.73
N LEU A 219 2.79 10.83 11.16
CA LEU A 219 2.96 10.22 12.48
C LEU A 219 2.61 11.23 13.59
N GLU A 220 3.07 12.48 13.48
CA GLU A 220 2.80 13.53 14.47
C GLU A 220 1.32 13.97 14.51
N THR A 221 0.68 14.01 13.34
CA THR A 221 -0.72 14.45 13.17
C THR A 221 -1.74 13.30 13.15
N THR A 222 -1.32 12.10 13.55
CA THR A 222 -2.20 10.93 13.64
C THR A 222 -3.30 11.18 14.68
N GLU A 223 -4.52 10.78 14.37
CA GLU A 223 -5.69 10.82 15.27
C GLU A 223 -5.74 9.56 16.15
N THR A 224 -6.51 9.58 17.23
CA THR A 224 -6.72 8.41 18.09
C THR A 224 -7.29 7.23 17.30
N GLY A 225 -6.77 6.02 17.56
CA GLY A 225 -7.17 4.78 16.87
C GLY A 225 -6.17 4.34 15.82
N ILE A 226 -6.62 3.52 14.86
CA ILE A 226 -5.80 2.94 13.80
C ILE A 226 -5.97 3.72 12.51
N THR A 227 -4.87 4.32 12.03
CA THR A 227 -4.81 4.98 10.73
C THR A 227 -3.96 4.15 9.77
N GLY A 228 -4.53 3.76 8.64
CA GLY A 228 -3.77 3.18 7.53
C GLY A 228 -3.15 4.29 6.68
N ILE A 229 -1.90 4.13 6.30
CA ILE A 229 -1.18 5.04 5.40
C ILE A 229 -0.93 4.28 4.10
N ILE A 230 -1.57 4.74 3.03
CA ILE A 230 -1.44 4.17 1.69
C ILE A 230 -0.53 5.04 0.82
N PHE A 231 0.27 4.41 -0.02
CA PHE A 231 1.16 5.11 -0.95
C PHE A 231 0.59 5.00 -2.36
N THR A 232 0.52 6.09 -3.10
CA THR A 232 -0.06 6.13 -4.44
C THR A 232 0.89 6.71 -5.47
N LYS A 233 0.72 6.29 -6.73
CA LYS A 233 1.43 6.84 -7.88
C LYS A 233 0.48 7.01 -9.06
N THR A 234 0.63 8.10 -9.77
CA THR A 234 -0.16 8.39 -10.98
C THR A 234 0.37 7.52 -12.12
N PHE A 235 -0.52 6.75 -12.72
CA PHE A 235 -0.27 6.00 -13.95
C PHE A 235 -1.32 6.39 -14.99
N GLY A 236 -0.91 7.22 -15.96
CA GLY A 236 -1.81 7.82 -16.93
C GLY A 236 -2.79 8.79 -16.26
N GLU A 237 -4.10 8.51 -16.38
CA GLU A 237 -5.18 9.29 -15.77
C GLU A 237 -5.64 8.74 -14.41
N SER A 238 -5.06 7.64 -13.94
CA SER A 238 -5.48 6.96 -12.71
C SER A 238 -4.40 6.98 -11.63
N ASN A 239 -4.82 7.15 -10.37
CA ASN A 239 -3.97 6.92 -9.20
C ASN A 239 -4.02 5.44 -8.83
N LYS A 240 -2.85 4.79 -8.81
CA LYS A 240 -2.70 3.39 -8.43
C LYS A 240 -2.06 3.29 -7.04
N LEU A 241 -2.53 2.34 -6.23
CA LEU A 241 -1.86 1.96 -4.99
C LEU A 241 -0.49 1.33 -5.30
N LEU A 242 0.51 1.67 -4.49
CA LEU A 242 1.80 0.98 -4.54
C LEU A 242 1.65 -0.44 -3.99
N SER A 243 2.20 -1.39 -4.74
CA SER A 243 2.46 -2.74 -4.25
C SER A 243 3.65 -2.78 -3.29
N THR A 244 3.77 -3.87 -2.52
CA THR A 244 4.93 -4.13 -1.62
C THR A 244 6.25 -3.99 -2.36
N THR A 245 6.37 -4.54 -3.57
CA THR A 245 7.60 -4.45 -4.37
C THR A 245 7.90 -3.01 -4.81
N GLU A 246 6.89 -2.25 -5.23
CA GLU A 246 7.06 -0.85 -5.60
C GLU A 246 7.45 0.01 -4.38
N PHE A 247 6.87 -0.28 -3.21
CA PHE A 247 7.18 0.37 -1.94
C PHE A 247 8.62 0.11 -1.51
N THR A 248 9.04 -1.16 -1.43
CA THR A 248 10.41 -1.50 -1.01
C THR A 248 11.44 -0.96 -2.00
N SER A 249 11.10 -0.94 -3.29
CA SER A 249 12.00 -0.38 -4.32
C SER A 249 12.12 1.14 -4.20
N PHE A 250 11.01 1.87 -4.03
CA PHE A 250 11.03 3.33 -3.92
C PHE A 250 11.81 3.82 -2.70
N PHE A 251 11.67 3.12 -1.57
CA PHE A 251 12.36 3.46 -0.33
C PHE A 251 13.69 2.73 -0.14
N GLU A 252 14.16 1.98 -1.15
CA GLU A 252 15.42 1.22 -1.14
C GLU A 252 15.57 0.30 0.09
N ILE A 253 14.47 -0.34 0.49
CA ILE A 253 14.41 -1.30 1.60
C ILE A 253 15.05 -2.60 1.15
N LYS A 254 16.10 -3.06 1.84
CA LYS A 254 16.89 -4.24 1.46
C LYS A 254 16.29 -5.53 2.01
N THR A 255 15.10 -5.87 1.51
CA THR A 255 14.45 -7.14 1.85
C THR A 255 15.26 -8.34 1.36
N PRO A 256 15.43 -9.40 2.18
CA PRO A 256 16.13 -10.62 1.75
C PRO A 256 15.49 -11.21 0.50
N GLY A 257 16.31 -11.63 -0.47
CA GLY A 257 15.80 -12.00 -1.79
C GLY A 257 14.77 -13.13 -1.80
N ALA A 258 14.83 -14.06 -0.84
CA ALA A 258 13.81 -15.09 -0.66
C ALA A 258 12.46 -14.49 -0.22
N LEU A 259 12.48 -13.58 0.75
CA LEU A 259 11.29 -12.89 1.25
C LEU A 259 10.70 -11.94 0.21
N ALA A 260 11.54 -11.16 -0.47
CA ALA A 260 11.13 -10.20 -1.49
C ALA A 260 10.35 -10.86 -2.64
N ARG A 261 10.74 -12.08 -3.04
CA ARG A 261 10.04 -12.85 -4.08
C ARG A 261 8.71 -13.44 -3.60
N GLY A 262 8.59 -13.67 -2.30
CA GLY A 262 7.41 -14.28 -1.70
C GLY A 262 6.41 -13.28 -1.15
N PHE A 263 6.64 -11.96 -1.22
CA PHE A 263 5.67 -10.99 -0.75
C PHE A 263 4.46 -10.91 -1.68
N ASP A 264 3.27 -10.88 -1.09
CA ASP A 264 2.08 -10.41 -1.76
C ASP A 264 2.24 -8.92 -2.12
N SER A 265 1.54 -8.53 -3.18
CA SER A 265 1.38 -7.16 -3.63
C SER A 265 0.82 -6.23 -2.56
N SER A 266 -0.03 -6.73 -1.65
CA SER A 266 -0.66 -5.93 -0.60
C SER A 266 0.21 -5.82 0.65
N PHE A 267 0.27 -4.62 1.22
CA PHE A 267 0.84 -4.37 2.54
C PHE A 267 0.05 -3.26 3.24
N LEU A 268 0.24 -3.14 4.54
CA LEU A 268 -0.25 -2.01 5.31
C LEU A 268 0.88 -1.41 6.11
N PHE A 269 1.14 -0.13 5.86
CA PHE A 269 1.81 0.72 6.84
C PHE A 269 0.73 1.47 7.60
N GLY A 270 0.82 1.48 8.93
CA GLY A 270 -0.19 2.11 9.75
C GLY A 270 0.37 2.71 11.02
N THR A 271 -0.48 3.47 11.69
CA THR A 271 -0.22 4.00 13.01
C THR A 271 -1.35 3.65 13.94
N PHE A 272 -1.01 3.33 15.18
CA PHE A 272 -1.97 3.25 16.27
C PHE A 272 -1.65 4.34 17.28
N LYS A 273 -2.62 5.18 17.60
CA LYS A 273 -2.47 6.22 18.62
C LYS A 273 -3.45 5.99 19.76
N ALA A 274 -2.92 5.58 20.90
CA ALA A 274 -3.59 5.66 22.19
C ALA A 274 -3.19 6.98 22.88
N GLU A 275 -1.92 7.09 23.27
CA GLU A 275 -1.31 8.32 23.79
C GLU A 275 -0.34 8.92 22.75
N ASN A 276 0.63 8.11 22.32
CA ASN A 276 1.59 8.43 21.26
C ASN A 276 1.29 7.59 20.01
N ALA A 277 1.61 8.14 18.84
CA ALA A 277 1.47 7.41 17.59
C ALA A 277 2.58 6.37 17.46
N SER A 278 2.18 5.10 17.43
CA SER A 278 3.07 3.96 17.29
C SER A 278 2.91 3.39 15.87
N PRO A 279 3.94 3.49 15.02
CA PRO A 279 3.89 2.94 13.67
C PRO A 279 3.99 1.41 13.68
N PHE A 280 3.41 0.79 12.65
CA PHE A 280 3.52 -0.64 12.39
C PHE A 280 3.44 -0.96 10.90
N PHE A 281 3.92 -2.16 10.57
CA PHE A 281 3.75 -2.77 9.26
C PHE A 281 3.02 -4.10 9.37
N ILE A 282 2.22 -4.38 8.35
CA ILE A 282 1.72 -5.71 8.03
C ILE A 282 2.12 -6.03 6.60
N PHE A 283 2.92 -7.07 6.42
CA PHE A 283 3.23 -7.67 5.14
C PHE A 283 2.64 -9.08 5.09
N THR A 284 2.43 -9.60 3.89
CA THR A 284 1.98 -10.99 3.71
C THR A 284 2.93 -11.68 2.76
N ALA A 285 3.42 -12.86 3.14
CA ALA A 285 4.18 -13.73 2.26
C ALA A 285 3.32 -14.90 1.75
N GLU A 286 3.76 -15.54 0.66
CA GLU A 286 3.07 -16.70 0.05
C GLU A 286 2.97 -17.93 0.97
N SER A 287 3.85 -18.05 1.96
CA SER A 287 3.88 -19.16 2.92
C SER A 287 4.52 -18.77 4.25
N PHE A 288 4.19 -19.52 5.29
CA PHE A 288 4.81 -19.37 6.61
C PHE A 288 6.32 -19.59 6.57
N GLU A 289 6.79 -20.61 5.85
CA GLU A 289 8.21 -20.95 5.75
C GLU A 289 9.00 -19.82 5.08
N SER A 290 8.45 -19.23 4.03
CA SER A 290 9.04 -18.07 3.35
C SER A 290 9.08 -16.86 4.27
N ALA A 291 7.97 -16.57 4.97
CA ALA A 291 7.91 -15.47 5.93
C ALA A 291 8.92 -15.64 7.06
N LEU A 292 8.96 -16.81 7.71
CA LEU A 292 9.82 -17.08 8.85
C LEU A 292 11.31 -17.04 8.46
N SER A 293 11.71 -17.81 7.44
CA SER A 293 13.11 -17.82 6.99
C SER A 293 13.56 -16.46 6.47
N GLY A 294 12.66 -15.75 5.78
CA GLY A 294 12.88 -14.40 5.31
C GLY A 294 13.09 -13.40 6.44
N MET A 295 12.22 -13.42 7.46
CA MET A 295 12.34 -12.53 8.62
C MET A 295 13.60 -12.80 9.42
N LEU A 296 13.95 -14.06 9.66
CA LEU A 296 15.20 -14.42 10.33
C LEU A 296 16.43 -13.89 9.58
N ALA A 297 16.44 -13.99 8.25
CA ALA A 297 17.51 -13.41 7.44
C ALA A 297 17.49 -11.87 7.43
N TRP A 298 16.33 -11.25 7.65
CA TRP A 298 16.18 -9.80 7.65
C TRP A 298 16.63 -9.16 8.96
N GLU A 299 16.68 -9.90 10.07
CA GLU A 299 17.05 -9.38 11.41
C GLU A 299 18.34 -8.56 11.42
N GLU A 300 19.31 -8.89 10.57
CA GLU A 300 20.58 -8.17 10.46
C GLU A 300 20.41 -6.72 9.97
N ASN A 301 19.43 -6.44 9.10
CA ASN A 301 19.30 -5.16 8.39
C ASN A 301 17.93 -4.50 8.55
N ILE A 302 16.94 -5.20 9.10
CA ILE A 302 15.54 -4.74 9.18
C ILE A 302 15.40 -3.41 9.90
N VAL A 303 16.21 -3.19 10.92
CA VAL A 303 16.23 -1.95 11.68
C VAL A 303 16.72 -0.81 10.82
N THR A 304 17.85 -0.98 10.13
CA THR A 304 18.39 0.04 9.22
C THR A 304 17.50 0.30 8.02
N ASP A 305 16.72 -0.70 7.59
CA ASP A 305 15.79 -0.56 6.48
C ASP A 305 14.51 0.19 6.88
N LEU A 306 13.99 -0.07 8.09
CA LEU A 306 12.67 0.41 8.51
C LEU A 306 12.69 1.55 9.53
N TYR A 307 13.83 1.90 10.14
CA TYR A 307 13.89 2.99 11.13
C TYR A 307 13.23 4.31 10.68
N PRO A 308 13.27 4.75 9.38
CA PRO A 308 12.63 6.00 8.97
C PRO A 308 11.10 5.99 9.15
N PHE A 309 10.50 4.80 9.17
CA PHE A 309 9.07 4.60 9.32
C PHE A 309 8.65 4.26 10.76
N LEU A 310 9.58 3.70 11.53
CA LEU A 310 9.33 3.17 12.87
C LEU A 310 9.37 4.26 13.97
N ASN A 311 9.48 5.54 13.59
CA ASN A 311 9.67 6.66 14.50
C ASN A 311 10.93 6.50 15.38
N ILE A 312 11.94 5.80 14.87
CA ILE A 312 13.21 5.58 15.54
C ILE A 312 14.22 6.58 14.98
N LYS A 313 14.94 7.25 15.88
CA LYS A 313 15.95 8.22 15.49
C LYS A 313 17.22 7.50 15.00
N ARG A 314 17.91 8.06 14.01
CA ARG A 314 19.14 7.44 13.46
C ARG A 314 20.21 7.30 14.54
N GLU A 315 20.25 8.25 15.47
CA GLU A 315 21.19 8.26 16.60
C GLU A 315 20.95 7.09 17.57
N SER A 316 19.73 6.54 17.58
CA SER A 316 19.37 5.40 18.42
C SER A 316 19.94 4.07 17.96
N LEU A 317 20.33 3.97 16.69
CA LEU A 317 20.81 2.71 16.09
C LEU A 317 22.19 2.32 16.63
N GLY A 318 23.06 3.32 16.87
CA GLY A 318 24.44 3.10 17.26
C GLY A 318 25.26 2.30 16.25
N ASP A 319 26.45 1.84 16.66
CA ASP A 319 27.34 0.97 15.88
C ASP A 319 27.22 -0.50 16.33
N GLN A 320 25.99 -0.98 16.56
CA GLN A 320 25.73 -2.29 17.14
C GLN A 320 25.23 -3.30 16.11
N ASN A 321 25.56 -4.57 16.34
CA ASN A 321 24.88 -5.67 15.70
C ASN A 321 23.50 -5.82 16.35
N PHE A 322 22.44 -5.76 15.55
CA PHE A 322 21.09 -5.99 16.05
C PHE A 322 20.93 -7.47 16.41
N VAL A 323 20.57 -7.74 17.66
CA VAL A 323 20.32 -9.09 18.16
C VAL A 323 18.86 -9.18 18.59
N PHE A 324 18.08 -9.97 17.86
CA PHE A 324 16.71 -10.28 18.23
C PHE A 324 16.68 -11.46 19.18
N GLU A 325 15.83 -11.34 20.20
CA GLU A 325 15.60 -12.36 21.22
C GLU A 325 14.15 -12.85 21.17
N ASP A 326 13.93 -14.09 21.60
CA ASP A 326 12.58 -14.64 21.75
C ASP A 326 11.92 -14.08 23.02
N SER A 327 10.65 -13.69 22.90
CA SER A 327 9.84 -13.19 24.00
C SER A 327 8.38 -13.58 23.83
N VAL A 328 7.55 -13.30 24.84
CA VAL A 328 6.12 -13.58 24.82
C VAL A 328 5.35 -12.33 25.26
N ILE A 329 4.44 -11.85 24.41
CA ILE A 329 3.55 -10.71 24.69
C ILE A 329 2.12 -11.17 24.47
N GLU A 330 1.29 -11.04 25.50
CA GLU A 330 -0.14 -11.40 25.44
C GLU A 330 -0.39 -12.81 24.87
N ASN A 331 0.42 -13.78 25.32
CA ASN A 331 0.38 -15.17 24.87
C ASN A 331 0.64 -15.35 23.35
N LYS A 332 1.46 -14.46 22.77
CA LYS A 332 2.01 -14.56 21.42
C LYS A 332 3.52 -14.63 21.50
N ASP A 333 4.12 -15.54 20.74
CA ASP A 333 5.56 -15.59 20.56
C ASP A 333 5.97 -14.41 19.68
N VAL A 334 6.90 -13.61 20.19
CA VAL A 334 7.40 -12.41 19.51
C VAL A 334 8.91 -12.44 19.47
N ARG A 335 9.47 -11.88 18.41
CA ARG A 335 10.90 -11.57 18.33
C ARG A 335 11.05 -10.11 18.71
N ILE A 336 11.88 -9.81 19.71
CA ILE A 336 12.12 -8.46 20.21
C ILE A 336 13.57 -8.06 20.01
N LEU A 337 13.78 -6.83 19.56
CA LEU A 337 15.06 -6.13 19.64
C LEU A 337 14.88 -4.92 20.55
N THR A 338 15.78 -4.76 21.52
CA THR A 338 15.86 -3.56 22.36
C THR A 338 17.09 -2.76 21.96
N LEU A 339 16.87 -1.53 21.50
CA LEU A 339 17.94 -0.59 21.15
C LEU A 339 18.60 -0.02 22.42
N PRO A 340 19.85 0.48 22.33
CA PRO A 340 20.55 1.09 23.47
C PRO A 340 19.81 2.28 24.11
N THR A 341 18.97 2.97 23.32
CA THR A 341 18.12 4.09 23.76
C THR A 341 16.87 3.64 24.52
N GLY A 342 16.58 2.34 24.56
CA GLY A 342 15.39 1.75 25.19
C GLY A 342 14.18 1.61 24.25
N GLU A 343 14.29 2.06 22.99
CA GLU A 343 13.28 1.79 21.97
C GLU A 343 13.26 0.30 21.63
N ASN A 344 12.08 -0.27 21.41
CA ASN A 344 11.92 -1.68 21.07
C ASN A 344 11.39 -1.83 19.65
N ILE A 345 11.76 -2.92 18.99
CA ILE A 345 11.15 -3.38 17.75
C ILE A 345 10.68 -4.81 17.99
N PHE A 346 9.43 -5.07 17.63
CA PHE A 346 8.79 -6.37 17.73
C PHE A 346 8.44 -6.86 16.34
N TYR A 347 8.56 -8.16 16.10
CA TYR A 347 7.88 -8.77 14.98
C TYR A 347 7.28 -10.14 15.31
N LEU A 348 6.23 -10.49 14.57
CA LEU A 348 5.52 -11.75 14.63
C LEU A 348 5.33 -12.31 13.22
N VAL A 349 5.38 -13.63 13.10
CA VAL A 349 5.07 -14.35 11.87
C VAL A 349 3.92 -15.32 12.14
N TYR A 350 2.83 -15.18 11.40
CA TYR A 350 1.64 -16.01 11.54
C TYR A 350 1.70 -17.23 10.60
N PRO A 351 0.99 -18.33 10.93
CA PRO A 351 1.00 -19.56 10.12
C PRO A 351 0.54 -19.42 8.66
N ASP A 352 -0.09 -18.31 8.29
CA ASP A 352 -0.51 -18.03 6.91
C ASP A 352 0.49 -17.14 6.14
N GLY A 353 1.66 -16.85 6.73
CA GLY A 353 2.67 -15.98 6.14
C GLY A 353 2.46 -14.49 6.42
N THR A 354 1.47 -14.10 7.23
CA THR A 354 1.36 -12.69 7.68
C THR A 354 2.54 -12.34 8.58
N ILE A 355 3.19 -11.21 8.32
CA ILE A 355 4.26 -10.64 9.11
C ILE A 355 3.77 -9.33 9.71
N PHE A 356 3.89 -9.19 11.01
CA PHE A 356 3.59 -7.94 11.72
C PHE A 356 4.86 -7.39 12.36
N ILE A 357 5.14 -6.10 12.18
CA ILE A 357 6.31 -5.41 12.74
C ILE A 357 5.84 -4.13 13.44
N ALA A 358 6.31 -3.84 14.64
CA ALA A 358 5.89 -2.69 15.43
C ALA A 358 6.96 -2.20 16.42
N THR A 359 6.75 -1.02 17.01
CA THR A 359 7.67 -0.44 18.01
C THR A 359 7.13 -0.30 19.43
N ASP A 360 5.82 -0.51 19.64
CA ASP A 360 5.19 -0.42 20.96
C ASP A 360 4.61 -1.78 21.36
N LYS A 361 4.74 -2.16 22.62
CA LYS A 361 4.11 -3.37 23.16
C LYS A 361 2.58 -3.30 23.13
N ASN A 362 2.00 -2.12 23.36
CA ASN A 362 0.55 -1.92 23.42
C ASN A 362 -0.11 -2.19 22.05
N ILE A 363 0.59 -1.91 20.96
CA ILE A 363 0.08 -2.14 19.61
C ILE A 363 0.07 -3.63 19.25
N VAL A 364 0.96 -4.43 19.86
CA VAL A 364 1.03 -5.87 19.63
C VAL A 364 -0.30 -6.49 20.05
N GLY A 365 -0.84 -6.14 21.21
CA GLY A 365 -2.15 -6.64 21.65
C GLY A 365 -3.29 -6.28 20.69
N GLU A 366 -3.50 -4.98 20.49
CA GLU A 366 -4.64 -4.45 19.71
C GLU A 366 -4.63 -4.92 18.24
N ILE A 367 -3.46 -4.86 17.57
CA ILE A 367 -3.38 -5.21 16.14
C ILE A 367 -3.41 -6.73 15.95
N THR A 368 -2.77 -7.51 16.82
CA THR A 368 -2.78 -8.97 16.66
C THR A 368 -4.19 -9.55 16.87
N GLU A 369 -5.02 -8.93 17.72
CA GLU A 369 -6.43 -9.27 17.85
C GLU A 369 -7.20 -9.00 16.55
N LYS A 370 -7.01 -7.82 15.94
CA LYS A 370 -7.67 -7.47 14.67
C LYS A 370 -7.26 -8.36 13.50
N ILE A 371 -5.97 -8.69 13.41
CA ILE A 371 -5.46 -9.67 12.43
C ILE A 371 -6.18 -11.01 12.63
N SER A 372 -6.34 -11.45 13.87
CA SER A 372 -7.02 -12.71 14.18
C SER A 372 -8.52 -12.67 13.81
N ILE A 373 -9.20 -11.55 14.06
CA ILE A 373 -10.63 -11.37 13.72
C ILE A 373 -10.86 -11.37 12.21
N GLU A 374 -10.06 -10.66 11.43
CA GLU A 374 -10.24 -10.62 9.97
C GLU A 374 -10.00 -11.99 9.32
N LYS A 375 -9.11 -12.81 9.90
CA LYS A 375 -8.88 -14.19 9.45
C LYS A 375 -10.04 -15.14 9.73
N LEU A 376 -10.95 -14.78 10.63
CA LEU A 376 -12.15 -15.58 10.94
C LEU A 376 -13.34 -15.28 10.04
N LYS A 377 -13.28 -14.20 9.23
CA LYS A 377 -14.31 -13.85 8.25
C LYS A 377 -14.03 -14.52 6.91
#